data_AF-A0AAW8T3V3-F1
#
_entry.id   AF-A0AAW8T3V3-F1
#
_cell.length_a   1.000
_cell.length_b   1.000
_cell.length_c   1.000
_cell.angle_alpha   90.00
_cell.angle_beta   90.00
_cell.angle_gamma   90.00
#
_symmetry.space_group_name_H-M   'P 1'
#
loop_
_entity.id
_entity.type
_entity.pdbx_description
1 polymer ?
#
loop_
_entity_poly.entity_id
_entity_poly.type
_entity_poly.pdbx_seq_one_letter_code
_entity_poly.pdbx_strand_id
1 'polypeptide(L)'
;MDEMLKNELNKFKVVDSRCGGGELEYVLITDTKDHREQLNYLLCAINTWAYVPERFSPSMYEFLNFCEKECKGYLDLTHLIYNFIQNVDLEKIGFNQKKNQWELVNY
;
A
#
# COMPACT_ATOMS: atom_id res chain seq x y z
N MET A 1 -0.74 14.61 4.74
CA MET A 1 -0.36 13.19 4.79
C MET A 1 -0.98 12.45 3.61
N ASP A 2 -2.28 12.64 3.38
CA ASP A 2 -3.05 11.98 2.32
C ASP A 2 -2.53 12.25 0.90
N GLU A 3 -2.23 13.51 0.55
CA GLU A 3 -1.61 13.85 -0.75
C GLU A 3 -0.26 13.15 -0.97
N MET A 4 0.59 13.08 0.07
CA MET A 4 1.87 12.38 0.00
C MET A 4 1.65 10.89 -0.24
N LEU A 5 0.79 10.24 0.57
CA LEU A 5 0.49 8.83 0.42
C LEU A 5 -0.08 8.52 -0.97
N LYS A 6 -1.07 9.28 -1.45
CA LYS A 6 -1.61 9.14 -2.81
C LYS A 6 -0.50 9.19 -3.87
N ASN A 7 0.38 10.18 -3.77
CA ASN A 7 1.45 10.37 -4.75
C ASN A 7 2.48 9.24 -4.70
N GLU A 8 2.84 8.75 -3.52
CA GLU A 8 3.74 7.61 -3.36
C GLU A 8 3.12 6.31 -3.89
N LEU A 9 1.84 6.04 -3.58
CA LEU A 9 1.14 4.85 -4.08
C LEU A 9 1.00 4.86 -5.61
N ASN A 10 0.84 6.02 -6.23
CA ASN A 10 0.76 6.16 -7.68
C ASN A 10 2.10 6.02 -8.41
N LYS A 11 3.24 5.89 -7.70
CA LYS A 11 4.52 5.55 -8.34
C LYS A 11 4.57 4.08 -8.76
N PHE A 12 3.79 3.22 -8.12
CA PHE A 12 3.77 1.81 -8.44
C PHE A 12 2.88 1.52 -9.63
N LYS A 13 3.42 0.79 -10.61
CA LYS A 13 2.64 0.29 -11.73
C LYS A 13 1.75 -0.86 -11.29
N VAL A 14 0.45 -0.60 -11.24
CA VAL A 14 -0.58 -1.62 -10.96
C VAL A 14 -0.61 -2.63 -12.11
N VAL A 15 -0.54 -3.92 -11.76
CA VAL A 15 -0.62 -5.03 -12.71
C VAL A 15 -2.00 -5.67 -12.75
N ASP A 16 -2.69 -5.68 -11.62
CA ASP A 16 -4.08 -6.12 -11.53
C ASP A 16 -4.78 -5.43 -10.35
N SER A 17 -6.08 -5.27 -10.42
CA SER A 17 -6.88 -4.70 -9.33
C SER A 17 -8.33 -5.14 -9.44
N ARG A 18 -9.00 -5.23 -8.28
CA ARG A 18 -10.40 -5.60 -8.22
C ARG A 18 -11.14 -4.76 -7.19
N CYS A 19 -12.27 -4.20 -7.64
CA CYS A 19 -13.30 -3.67 -6.77
C CYS A 19 -14.55 -4.54 -6.92
N GLY A 20 -15.15 -4.95 -5.81
CA GLY A 20 -16.33 -5.80 -5.78
C GLY A 20 -17.19 -5.50 -4.56
N GLY A 21 -18.52 -5.62 -4.69
CA GLY A 21 -19.44 -5.36 -3.57
C GLY A 21 -19.47 -3.90 -3.06
N GLY A 22 -18.87 -2.96 -3.79
CA GLY A 22 -18.70 -1.57 -3.35
C GLY A 22 -17.37 -1.30 -2.63
N GLU A 23 -16.51 -2.31 -2.49
CA GLU A 23 -15.26 -2.22 -1.76
C GLU A 23 -14.06 -2.52 -2.67
N LEU A 24 -12.89 -1.99 -2.30
CA LEU A 24 -11.62 -2.30 -2.95
C LEU A 24 -11.11 -3.64 -2.39
N GLU A 25 -11.09 -4.69 -3.21
CA GLU A 25 -10.65 -6.02 -2.78
C GLU A 25 -9.12 -6.11 -2.78
N TYR A 26 -8.46 -5.76 -3.91
CA TYR A 26 -7.00 -5.79 -4.02
C TYR A 26 -6.45 -4.82 -5.06
N VAL A 27 -5.19 -4.43 -4.89
CA VAL A 27 -4.38 -3.68 -5.87
C VAL A 27 -2.99 -4.30 -5.92
N LEU A 28 -2.72 -5.07 -6.96
CA LEU A 28 -1.48 -5.82 -7.10
C LEU A 28 -0.44 -5.02 -7.88
N ILE A 29 0.80 -5.11 -7.39
CA ILE A 29 2.01 -4.66 -8.08
C ILE A 29 3.00 -5.84 -8.16
N THR A 30 3.91 -5.84 -9.11
CA THR A 30 4.94 -6.89 -9.19
C THR A 30 5.81 -6.88 -7.95
N ASP A 31 6.11 -8.05 -7.39
CA ASP A 31 7.06 -8.15 -6.30
C ASP A 31 8.51 -8.02 -6.83
N THR A 32 9.14 -6.88 -6.56
CA THR A 32 10.54 -6.59 -6.93
C THR A 32 11.30 -6.02 -5.75
N LYS A 33 12.63 -6.16 -5.78
CA LYS A 33 13.50 -5.57 -4.75
C LYS A 33 13.29 -4.06 -4.59
N ASP A 34 13.18 -3.35 -5.71
CA ASP A 34 12.95 -1.89 -5.74
C ASP A 34 11.59 -1.53 -5.13
N HIS A 35 10.52 -2.25 -5.49
CA HIS A 35 9.22 -2.02 -4.88
C HIS A 35 9.21 -2.31 -3.38
N ARG A 36 9.88 -3.37 -2.92
CA ARG A 36 10.01 -3.65 -1.48
C ARG A 36 10.75 -2.53 -0.75
N GLU A 37 11.84 -2.01 -1.32
CA GLU A 37 12.58 -0.88 -0.76
C GLU A 37 11.71 0.39 -0.69
N GLN A 38 11.00 0.73 -1.78
CA GLN A 38 10.09 1.87 -1.82
C GLN A 38 8.94 1.77 -0.81
N LEU A 39 8.34 0.59 -0.67
CA LEU A 39 7.30 0.35 0.35
C LEU A 39 7.86 0.41 1.77
N ASN A 40 9.07 -0.07 1.99
CA ASN A 40 9.73 0.08 3.29
C ASN A 40 9.97 1.55 3.61
N TYR A 41 10.43 2.36 2.64
CA TYR A 41 10.57 3.80 2.82
C TYR A 41 9.23 4.50 3.07
N LEU A 42 8.17 4.10 2.37
CA LEU A 42 6.82 4.64 2.57
C LEU A 42 6.31 4.33 3.98
N LEU A 43 6.37 3.08 4.39
CA LEU A 43 6.00 2.64 5.73
C LEU A 43 6.85 3.33 6.78
N CYS A 44 8.16 3.42 6.59
CA CYS A 44 9.04 4.19 7.44
C CYS A 44 8.55 5.63 7.48
N ALA A 45 8.41 6.37 6.38
CA ALA A 45 7.98 7.77 6.38
C ALA A 45 6.66 8.03 7.11
N ILE A 46 5.67 7.15 6.93
CA ILE A 46 4.39 7.19 7.65
C ILE A 46 4.59 6.89 9.15
N ASN A 47 5.43 5.89 9.45
CA ASN A 47 5.71 5.45 10.80
C ASN A 47 6.83 6.26 11.49
N THR A 48 7.57 7.16 10.83
CA THR A 48 8.74 7.90 11.39
C THR A 48 8.30 9.00 12.36
N TRP A 49 7.02 9.02 12.75
CA TRP A 49 6.62 9.50 14.08
C TRP A 49 7.08 8.56 15.22
N ALA A 50 7.66 7.40 14.89
CA ALA A 50 8.29 6.43 15.76
C ALA A 50 9.61 5.96 15.11
N TYR A 51 10.73 6.21 15.78
CA TYR A 51 12.09 5.90 15.32
C TYR A 51 12.28 4.37 15.21
N VAL A 52 12.16 3.76 14.02
CA VAL A 52 12.35 2.30 13.84
C VAL A 52 13.40 2.02 12.75
N PRO A 53 14.44 1.22 13.02
CA PRO A 53 15.41 0.80 12.01
C PRO A 53 14.75 0.02 10.86
N GLU A 54 15.15 0.30 9.62
CA GLU A 54 14.62 -0.26 8.35
C GLU A 54 14.45 -1.79 8.27
N ARG A 55 15.19 -2.54 9.08
CA ARG A 55 15.14 -4.02 9.13
C ARG A 55 14.08 -4.59 10.08
N PHE A 56 13.34 -3.75 10.81
CA PHE A 56 12.43 -4.18 11.87
C PHE A 56 11.12 -3.39 11.94
N SER A 57 10.60 -2.80 10.86
CA SER A 57 9.19 -2.39 10.89
C SER A 57 8.35 -3.67 10.95
N PRO A 58 7.69 -4.00 12.08
CA PRO A 58 6.95 -5.27 12.20
C PRO A 58 5.90 -5.38 11.10
N SER A 59 5.30 -4.24 10.76
CA SER A 59 4.34 -4.06 9.69
C SER A 59 4.84 -4.48 8.30
N MET A 60 6.12 -4.21 7.97
CA MET A 60 6.67 -4.61 6.66
C MET A 60 6.94 -6.11 6.60
N TYR A 61 7.45 -6.69 7.68
CA TYR A 61 7.67 -8.14 7.75
C TYR A 61 6.35 -8.92 7.65
N GLU A 62 5.34 -8.49 8.40
CA GLU A 62 4.00 -9.09 8.37
C GLU A 62 3.36 -8.96 6.99
N PHE A 63 3.47 -7.78 6.36
CA PHE A 63 3.01 -7.54 5.00
C PHE A 63 3.65 -8.47 3.98
N LEU A 64 4.98 -8.61 4.01
CA LEU A 64 5.70 -9.48 3.08
C LEU A 64 5.34 -10.96 3.30
N ASN A 65 5.21 -11.40 4.55
CA ASN A 65 4.80 -12.76 4.89
C ASN A 65 3.36 -13.06 4.42
N PHE A 66 2.45 -12.09 4.48
CA PHE A 66 1.13 -12.20 3.85
C PHE A 66 1.25 -12.36 2.33
N CYS A 67 1.98 -11.46 1.65
CA CYS A 67 2.11 -11.51 0.19
C CYS A 67 2.79 -12.79 -0.30
N GLU A 68 3.76 -13.34 0.45
CA GLU A 68 4.42 -14.59 0.10
C GLU A 68 3.44 -15.78 0.12
N LYS A 69 2.45 -15.76 1.03
CA LYS A 69 1.46 -16.83 1.18
C LYS A 69 0.27 -16.67 0.24
N GLU A 70 -0.25 -15.44 0.10
CA GLU A 70 -1.53 -15.16 -0.56
C GLU A 70 -1.36 -14.53 -1.95
N CYS A 71 -0.22 -13.89 -2.24
CA CYS A 71 0.00 -13.08 -3.44
C CYS A 71 1.29 -13.47 -4.17
N LYS A 72 1.53 -14.77 -4.43
CA LYS A 72 2.80 -15.27 -4.98
C LYS A 72 3.29 -14.47 -6.22
N GLY A 73 4.40 -13.75 -6.06
CA GLY A 73 5.02 -12.92 -7.10
C GLY A 73 4.49 -11.48 -7.20
N TYR A 74 3.58 -11.11 -6.30
CA TYR A 74 2.92 -9.81 -6.25
C TYR A 74 2.89 -9.26 -4.82
N LEU A 75 2.67 -7.95 -4.72
CA LEU A 75 2.43 -7.25 -3.46
C LEU A 75 1.05 -6.60 -3.53
N ASP A 76 0.24 -6.76 -2.49
CA ASP A 76 -1.11 -6.18 -2.42
C ASP A 76 -1.13 -4.87 -1.63
N LEU A 77 -1.18 -3.75 -2.35
CA LEU A 77 -1.21 -2.42 -1.74
C LEU A 77 -2.48 -2.18 -0.93
N THR A 78 -3.59 -2.81 -1.26
CA THR A 78 -4.84 -2.69 -0.50
C THR A 78 -4.64 -3.25 0.91
N HIS A 79 -4.08 -4.45 1.01
CA HIS A 79 -3.78 -5.09 2.29
C HIS A 79 -2.77 -4.26 3.10
N LEU A 80 -1.74 -3.71 2.45
CA LEU A 80 -0.78 -2.81 3.08
C LEU A 80 -1.47 -1.61 3.75
N ILE A 81 -2.33 -0.93 3.00
CA ILE A 81 -2.96 0.31 3.41
C ILE A 81 -3.96 0.06 4.54
N TYR A 82 -4.87 -0.91 4.37
CA TYR A 82 -5.93 -1.13 5.36
C TYR A 82 -5.45 -1.75 6.67
N ASN A 83 -4.36 -2.53 6.66
CA ASN A 83 -3.92 -3.26 7.86
C ASN A 83 -2.71 -2.63 8.57
N PHE A 84 -1.85 -1.92 7.84
CA PHE A 84 -0.55 -1.50 8.38
C PHE A 84 -0.36 0.02 8.45
N ILE A 85 -1.18 0.79 7.75
CA ILE A 85 -1.13 2.25 7.77
C ILE A 85 -2.22 2.75 8.75
N GLN A 86 -1.93 2.71 10.05
CA GLN A 86 -2.90 3.02 11.12
C GLN A 86 -3.15 4.52 11.35
N ASN A 87 -2.28 5.40 10.84
CA ASN A 87 -2.35 6.85 11.06
C ASN A 87 -2.95 7.64 9.89
N VAL A 88 -3.45 6.94 8.87
CA VAL A 88 -4.06 7.59 7.70
C VAL A 88 -5.56 7.43 7.80
N ASP A 89 -6.26 8.54 7.58
CA ASP A 89 -7.70 8.56 7.41
C ASP A 89 -8.03 7.92 6.05
N LEU A 90 -8.18 6.60 6.05
CA LEU A 90 -8.39 5.78 4.85
C LEU A 90 -9.72 6.10 4.15
N GLU A 91 -10.61 6.86 4.79
CA GLU A 91 -11.81 7.40 4.17
C GLU A 91 -11.50 8.44 3.09
N LYS A 92 -10.28 9.00 3.06
CA LYS A 92 -9.89 10.07 2.11
C LYS A 92 -9.10 9.59 0.90
N ILE A 93 -8.68 8.33 0.85
CA ILE A 93 -7.93 7.74 -0.27
C ILE A 93 -8.70 6.56 -0.85
N GLY A 94 -9.06 6.69 -2.12
CA GLY A 94 -9.75 5.65 -2.89
C GLY A 94 -8.93 5.20 -4.09
N PHE A 95 -9.25 4.04 -4.64
CA PHE A 95 -8.63 3.53 -5.87
C PHE A 95 -9.61 3.60 -7.04
N ASN A 96 -9.21 4.33 -8.09
CA ASN A 96 -9.94 4.43 -9.34
C ASN A 96 -9.52 3.30 -10.28
N GLN A 97 -10.29 2.21 -10.28
CA GLN A 97 -10.01 1.02 -11.11
C GLN A 97 -9.99 1.31 -12.61
N LYS A 98 -10.73 2.33 -13.10
CA LYS A 98 -10.73 2.69 -14.52
C LYS A 98 -9.40 3.33 -14.95
N LYS A 99 -8.74 4.02 -14.03
CA LYS A 99 -7.46 4.70 -14.27
C LYS A 99 -6.25 3.93 -13.72
N ASN A 100 -6.48 2.90 -12.92
CA ASN A 100 -5.48 2.22 -12.11
C ASN A 100 -4.65 3.19 -11.26
N GLN A 101 -5.34 4.14 -10.61
CA GLN A 101 -4.71 5.21 -9.83
C GLN A 101 -5.43 5.44 -8.52
N TRP A 102 -4.66 5.76 -7.49
CA TRP A 102 -5.14 6.26 -6.22
C TRP A 102 -5.55 7.72 -6.35
N GLU A 103 -6.72 8.08 -5.81
CA GLU A 103 -7.30 9.41 -5.86
C GLU A 103 -7.73 9.83 -4.44
N LEU A 104 -7.70 11.14 -4.17
CA LEU A 104 -8.37 11.64 -2.97
C LEU A 104 -9.88 11.59 -3.21
N VAL A 105 -10.61 11.04 -2.25
CA VAL A 105 -12.07 11.03 -2.24
C VAL A 105 -12.56 12.11 -1.28
N ASN A 106 -13.36 13.03 -1.81
CA ASN A 106 -14.10 14.00 -1.00
C ASN A 106 -15.51 13.43 -0.83
N TYR A 107 -15.89 13.16 0.42
CA TYR A 107 -17.30 12.93 0.79
C TYR A 107 -18.06 14.26 0.83
#